data_AF-A0AAE3VFF3-F1
#
_entry.id   AF-A0AAE3VFF3-F1
#
_cell.length_a   1.000
_cell.length_b   1.000
_cell.length_c   1.000
_cell.angle_alpha   90.00
_cell.angle_beta   90.00
_cell.angle_gamma   90.00
#
_symmetry.space_group_name_H-M   'P 1'
#
loop_
_entity.id
_entity.type
_entity.pdbx_description
1 polymer ?
#
loop_
_entity_poly.entity_id
_entity_poly.type
_entity_poly.pdbx_seq_one_letter_code
_entity_poly.pdbx_strand_id
1 'polypeptide(L)'
;MTQQATTKKLVAHVFGKKGCAKCTMLNRRLDALLAEEPWKDLVEKRYNDVETADGLVYFCLAQCVNPNRIPALLMAKVGQDGHEDFIERLEAGGVDPVCGASMLYQYVGIQTDYGTEGKGIITPEMIEHVLKEAATC
;
A
#
# COMPACT_ATOMS: atom_id res chain seq x y z
N MET A 1 -33.29 5.08 -7.61
CA MET A 1 -32.24 4.85 -6.59
C MET A 1 -30.91 5.13 -7.26
N THR A 2 -30.38 6.33 -7.06
CA THR A 2 -29.14 6.78 -7.70
C THR A 2 -27.98 6.17 -6.93
N GLN A 3 -27.30 5.17 -7.50
CA GLN A 3 -26.05 4.67 -6.95
C GLN A 3 -25.02 5.79 -7.10
N GLN A 4 -24.52 6.30 -5.97
CA GLN A 4 -23.38 7.20 -5.93
C GLN A 4 -22.16 6.37 -6.34
N ALA A 5 -21.72 6.51 -7.60
CA ALA A 5 -20.48 5.91 -8.05
C ALA A 5 -19.34 6.53 -7.23
N THR A 6 -18.67 5.73 -6.41
CA THR A 6 -17.45 6.13 -5.72
C THR A 6 -16.37 6.42 -6.77
N THR A 7 -15.98 7.68 -6.88
CA THR A 7 -15.01 8.22 -7.86
C THR A 7 -13.56 7.83 -7.56
N LYS A 8 -13.30 7.09 -6.47
CA LYS A 8 -11.95 6.69 -6.05
C LYS A 8 -11.44 5.60 -6.97
N LYS A 9 -10.37 5.92 -7.71
CA LYS A 9 -9.78 5.04 -8.74
C LYS A 9 -8.74 4.07 -8.17
N LEU A 10 -8.24 4.35 -6.97
CA LEU A 10 -7.12 3.63 -6.36
C LEU A 10 -7.47 3.18 -4.94
N VAL A 11 -6.97 2.00 -4.55
CA VAL A 11 -7.06 1.46 -3.19
C VAL A 11 -5.66 1.22 -2.64
N ALA A 12 -5.38 1.77 -1.46
CA ALA A 12 -4.18 1.55 -0.67
C ALA A 12 -4.43 0.41 0.34
N HIS A 13 -3.98 -0.81 0.01
CA HIS A 13 -4.04 -1.98 0.88
C HIS A 13 -2.89 -1.95 1.88
N VAL A 14 -3.23 -1.69 3.14
CA VAL A 14 -2.29 -1.77 4.27
C VAL A 14 -2.38 -3.13 4.91
N PHE A 15 -1.30 -3.91 4.87
CA PHE A 15 -1.18 -5.19 5.57
C PHE A 15 -0.54 -4.96 6.94
N GLY A 16 -1.21 -5.41 7.99
CA GLY A 16 -0.79 -5.20 9.37
C GLY A 16 -1.29 -6.31 10.29
N LYS A 17 -0.98 -6.16 11.58
CA LYS A 17 -1.47 -7.04 12.66
C LYS A 17 -1.82 -6.23 13.90
N LYS A 18 -2.63 -6.77 14.80
CA LYS A 18 -3.04 -6.06 16.02
C LYS A 18 -1.85 -5.79 16.94
N GLY A 19 -1.90 -4.68 17.68
CA GLY A 19 -0.85 -4.28 18.62
C GLY A 19 0.50 -3.87 17.99
N CYS A 20 0.56 -3.73 16.66
CA CYS A 20 1.79 -3.39 15.95
C CYS A 20 2.04 -1.87 15.90
N ALA A 21 2.99 -1.37 16.70
CA ALA A 21 3.32 0.07 16.75
C ALA A 21 3.76 0.64 15.39
N LYS A 22 4.48 -0.15 14.57
CA LYS A 22 4.88 0.27 13.22
C LYS A 22 3.68 0.36 12.27
N CYS A 23 2.71 -0.54 12.42
CA CYS A 23 1.46 -0.52 11.66
C CYS A 23 0.63 0.72 12.02
N THR A 24 0.56 1.08 13.31
CA THR A 24 -0.05 2.34 13.76
C THR A 24 0.66 3.55 13.16
N MET A 25 2.00 3.54 13.12
CA MET A 25 2.78 4.64 12.53
C MET A 25 2.56 4.78 11.02
N LEU A 26 2.59 3.68 10.26
CA LEU A 26 2.29 3.67 8.84
C LEU A 26 0.89 4.23 8.57
N ASN A 27 -0.12 3.71 9.28
CA ASN A 27 -1.51 4.18 9.13
C ASN A 27 -1.61 5.67 9.39
N ARG A 28 -1.03 6.18 10.48
CA ARG A 28 -1.04 7.61 10.78
C ARG A 28 -0.42 8.46 9.68
N ARG A 29 0.69 8.01 9.09
CA ARG A 29 1.39 8.72 8.01
C ARG A 29 0.57 8.70 6.73
N LEU A 30 0.00 7.55 6.38
CA LEU A 30 -0.87 7.41 5.22
C LEU A 30 -2.14 8.25 5.39
N ASP A 31 -2.79 8.20 6.55
CA ASP A 31 -4.01 8.98 6.84
C ASP A 31 -3.77 10.49 6.71
N ALA A 32 -2.61 10.98 7.15
CA ALA A 32 -2.23 12.38 6.97
C ALA A 32 -2.10 12.76 5.49
N LEU A 33 -1.52 11.90 4.66
CA LEU A 33 -1.43 12.15 3.21
C LEU A 33 -2.80 12.06 2.53
N LEU A 34 -3.63 11.08 2.90
CA LEU A 34 -4.97 10.88 2.36
C LEU A 34 -6.00 11.92 2.83
N ALA A 35 -5.64 12.80 3.75
CA ALA A 35 -6.48 13.93 4.15
C ALA A 35 -6.32 15.15 3.22
N GLU A 36 -5.27 15.17 2.40
CA GLU A 36 -4.86 16.30 1.57
C GLU A 36 -5.10 16.04 0.08
N GLU A 37 -5.23 17.11 -0.70
CA GLU A 37 -5.22 17.04 -2.16
C GLU A 37 -3.81 16.68 -2.67
N PRO A 38 -3.67 15.88 -3.74
CA PRO A 38 -4.73 15.34 -4.59
C PRO A 38 -5.29 13.97 -4.14
N TRP A 39 -4.86 13.46 -2.96
CA TRP A 39 -5.09 12.06 -2.58
C TRP A 39 -6.47 11.81 -1.99
N LYS A 40 -7.04 12.80 -1.31
CA LYS A 40 -8.28 12.73 -0.53
C LYS A 40 -9.44 12.06 -1.27
N ASP A 41 -9.65 12.44 -2.52
CA ASP A 41 -10.75 11.96 -3.36
C ASP A 41 -10.29 10.92 -4.40
N LEU A 42 -8.99 10.64 -4.50
CA LEU A 42 -8.42 9.70 -5.46
C LEU A 42 -8.22 8.29 -4.86
N VAL A 43 -7.81 8.22 -3.59
CA VAL A 43 -7.34 6.98 -2.95
C VAL A 43 -8.26 6.61 -1.79
N GLU A 44 -8.65 5.34 -1.73
CA GLU A 44 -9.30 4.72 -0.57
C GLU A 44 -8.29 3.90 0.22
N LYS A 45 -8.33 3.94 1.55
CA LYS A 45 -7.48 3.08 2.38
C LYS A 45 -8.25 1.83 2.81
N ARG A 46 -7.61 0.65 2.66
CA ARG A 46 -8.10 -0.61 3.21
C ARG A 46 -7.08 -1.24 4.14
N TYR A 47 -7.47 -1.53 5.37
CA TYR A 47 -6.60 -2.21 6.33
C TYR A 47 -6.91 -3.72 6.36
N ASN A 48 -5.90 -4.54 6.09
CA ASN A 48 -5.96 -5.99 6.08
C ASN A 48 -5.19 -6.53 7.29
N ASP A 49 -5.92 -6.98 8.31
CA ASP A 49 -5.35 -7.64 9.48
C ASP A 49 -5.01 -9.09 9.14
N VAL A 50 -3.72 -9.40 9.00
CA VAL A 50 -3.26 -10.73 8.58
C VAL A 50 -3.54 -11.83 9.60
N GLU A 51 -3.96 -11.47 10.81
CA GLU A 51 -4.39 -12.42 11.86
C GLU A 51 -5.88 -12.80 11.73
N THR A 52 -6.59 -12.24 10.76
CA THR A 52 -7.98 -12.57 10.42
C THR A 52 -8.06 -13.35 9.12
N ALA A 53 -9.12 -14.16 8.94
CA ALA A 53 -9.30 -14.93 7.72
C ALA A 53 -9.34 -14.05 6.46
N ASP A 54 -10.12 -12.96 6.49
CA ASP A 54 -10.27 -12.04 5.36
C ASP A 54 -8.94 -11.33 5.03
N GLY A 55 -8.24 -10.82 6.05
CA GLY A 55 -6.96 -10.17 5.84
C GLY A 55 -5.88 -11.12 5.34
N LEU A 56 -5.91 -12.39 5.78
CA LEU A 56 -5.02 -13.43 5.27
C LEU A 56 -5.31 -13.78 3.81
N VAL A 57 -6.57 -13.80 3.38
CA VAL A 57 -6.93 -13.99 1.96
C VAL A 57 -6.30 -12.90 1.10
N TYR A 58 -6.47 -11.62 1.46
CA TYR A 58 -5.85 -10.51 0.70
C TYR A 58 -4.33 -10.56 0.73
N PHE A 59 -3.74 -10.96 1.87
CA PHE A 59 -2.29 -11.13 1.98
C PHE A 59 -1.77 -12.22 1.03
N CYS A 60 -2.46 -13.35 0.95
CA CYS A 60 -2.14 -14.43 0.02
C CYS A 60 -2.32 -14.01 -1.44
N LEU A 61 -3.39 -13.26 -1.75
CA LEU A 61 -3.64 -12.73 -3.10
C LEU A 61 -2.56 -11.74 -3.56
N ALA A 62 -1.97 -10.98 -2.62
CA ALA A 62 -0.89 -10.04 -2.93
C ALA A 62 0.41 -10.72 -3.41
N GLN A 63 0.65 -11.99 -3.06
CA GLN A 63 1.75 -12.87 -3.51
C GLN A 63 3.20 -12.37 -3.33
N CYS A 64 3.43 -11.12 -2.94
CA CYS A 64 4.75 -10.48 -2.92
C CYS A 64 5.14 -9.90 -1.56
N VAL A 65 4.22 -9.83 -0.60
CA VAL A 65 4.48 -9.29 0.75
C VAL A 65 5.13 -10.37 1.61
N ASN A 66 6.28 -10.06 2.21
CA ASN A 66 6.93 -10.96 3.15
C ASN A 66 6.29 -10.81 4.54
N PRO A 67 5.80 -11.89 5.18
CA PRO A 67 5.13 -11.80 6.48
C PRO A 67 6.05 -11.25 7.60
N ASN A 68 7.37 -11.45 7.47
CA ASN A 68 8.37 -10.90 8.40
C ASN A 68 8.67 -9.42 8.16
N ARG A 69 8.10 -8.81 7.12
CA ARG A 69 8.29 -7.40 6.75
C ARG A 69 7.02 -6.56 6.88
N ILE A 70 6.00 -7.08 7.58
CA ILE A 70 4.80 -6.32 7.95
C ILE A 70 5.18 -5.20 8.96
N PRO A 71 4.64 -3.98 8.83
CA PRO A 71 3.58 -3.57 7.90
C PRO A 71 4.03 -3.37 6.45
N ALA A 72 3.07 -3.50 5.53
CA ALA A 72 3.24 -3.23 4.11
C ALA A 72 2.05 -2.43 3.54
N LEU A 73 2.27 -1.80 2.39
CA LEU A 73 1.31 -1.03 1.61
C LEU A 73 1.40 -1.49 0.15
N LEU A 74 0.29 -1.92 -0.45
CA LEU A 74 0.14 -2.14 -1.89
C LEU A 74 -0.91 -1.22 -2.48
N MET A 75 -0.74 -0.85 -3.74
CA MET A 75 -1.71 -0.10 -4.51
C MET A 75 -2.48 -1.02 -5.47
N ALA A 76 -3.79 -0.84 -5.52
CA ALA A 76 -4.69 -1.47 -6.48
C ALA A 76 -5.47 -0.41 -7.25
N LYS A 77 -5.89 -0.75 -8.48
CA LYS A 77 -6.86 0.01 -9.26
C LYS A 77 -8.23 -0.62 -9.13
N VAL A 78 -9.26 0.21 -9.15
CA VAL A 78 -10.66 -0.24 -9.21
C VAL A 78 -11.13 -0.23 -10.66
N GLY A 79 -11.49 -1.40 -11.18
CA GLY A 79 -12.09 -1.59 -12.49
C GLY A 79 -13.53 -1.05 -12.57
N GLN A 80 -14.09 -0.99 -13.78
CA GLN A 80 -15.47 -0.51 -13.98
C GLN A 80 -16.53 -1.44 -13.36
N ASP A 81 -16.19 -2.70 -13.17
CA ASP A 81 -16.98 -3.73 -12.52
C ASP A 81 -16.81 -3.74 -10.98
N GLY A 82 -15.95 -2.85 -10.45
CA GLY A 82 -15.60 -2.80 -9.03
C GLY A 82 -14.54 -3.82 -8.61
N HIS A 83 -13.97 -4.59 -9.54
CA HIS A 83 -12.85 -5.47 -9.24
C HIS A 83 -11.59 -4.67 -8.91
N GLU A 84 -10.75 -5.21 -8.03
CA GLU A 84 -9.49 -4.59 -7.63
C GLU A 84 -8.31 -5.39 -8.16
N ASP A 85 -7.48 -4.73 -8.97
CA ASP A 85 -6.28 -5.32 -9.54
C ASP A 85 -5.05 -4.60 -8.97
N PHE A 86 -4.14 -5.37 -8.36
CA PHE A 86 -2.86 -4.82 -7.88
C PHE A 86 -2.06 -4.24 -9.04
N ILE A 87 -1.53 -3.04 -8.85
CA ILE A 87 -0.85 -2.30 -9.91
C ILE A 87 0.54 -2.89 -10.09
N GLU A 88 0.84 -3.45 -11.26
CA GLU A 88 2.17 -3.94 -11.61
C GLU A 88 3.15 -2.77 -11.80
N ARG A 89 4.41 -2.98 -11.40
CA ARG A 89 5.47 -2.00 -11.67
C ARG A 89 5.95 -2.11 -13.10
N LEU A 90 6.14 -0.96 -13.76
CA LEU A 90 6.65 -0.89 -15.13
C LEU A 90 8.11 -1.37 -15.23
N GLU A 91 8.94 -1.08 -14.22
CA GLU A 91 10.36 -1.46 -14.16
C GLU A 91 10.67 -2.36 -12.97
N ALA A 92 10.16 -3.60 -13.02
CA ALA A 92 10.52 -4.63 -12.06
C ALA A 92 12.03 -4.98 -12.21
N GLY A 93 12.85 -4.77 -11.18
CA GLY A 93 14.29 -5.01 -11.31
C GLY A 93 15.19 -4.07 -10.53
N GLY A 94 14.85 -2.78 -10.59
CA GLY A 94 15.71 -1.70 -10.16
C GLY A 94 15.67 -1.45 -8.65
N VAL A 95 16.80 -0.96 -8.12
CA VAL A 95 16.81 -0.34 -6.79
C VAL A 95 16.03 0.95 -6.88
N ASP A 96 14.96 1.07 -6.10
CA ASP A 96 14.19 2.30 -6.02
C ASP A 96 14.99 3.37 -5.25
N PRO A 97 15.21 4.57 -5.80
CA PRO A 97 16.06 5.59 -5.16
C PRO A 97 15.45 6.18 -3.89
N VAL A 98 14.12 6.10 -3.72
CA VAL A 98 13.40 6.65 -2.55
C VAL A 98 13.12 5.55 -1.52
N CYS A 99 12.65 4.40 -1.99
CA CYS A 99 12.20 3.30 -1.14
C CYS A 99 13.25 2.21 -0.90
N GLY A 100 14.30 2.13 -1.71
CA GLY A 100 15.37 1.13 -1.60
C GLY A 100 14.83 -0.29 -1.44
N ALA A 101 15.34 -1.01 -0.44
CA ALA A 101 14.94 -2.39 -0.14
C ALA A 101 13.52 -2.56 0.46
N SER A 102 12.82 -1.45 0.73
CA SER A 102 11.41 -1.48 1.15
C SER A 102 10.48 -1.64 -0.05
N MET A 103 10.91 -1.29 -1.26
CA MET A 103 10.07 -1.36 -2.45
C MET A 103 9.77 -2.81 -2.83
N LEU A 104 8.53 -3.07 -3.23
CA LEU A 104 8.13 -4.36 -3.77
C LEU A 104 8.55 -4.47 -5.24
N TYR A 105 8.86 -5.69 -5.65
CA TYR A 105 9.42 -5.94 -6.98
C TYR A 105 8.36 -5.94 -8.08
N GLN A 106 7.26 -6.68 -7.83
CA GLN A 106 6.24 -6.97 -8.84
C GLN A 106 5.14 -5.91 -8.89
N TYR A 107 4.71 -5.42 -7.72
CA TYR A 107 3.59 -4.49 -7.60
C TYR A 107 4.01 -3.16 -6.99
N VAL A 108 3.29 -2.09 -7.31
CA VAL A 108 3.46 -0.76 -6.74
C VAL A 108 3.09 -0.82 -5.26
N GLY A 109 4.11 -0.78 -4.41
CA GLY A 109 3.94 -0.93 -2.98
C GLY A 109 5.26 -1.07 -2.24
N ILE A 110 5.18 -0.96 -0.92
CA ILE A 110 6.33 -0.99 -0.02
C ILE A 110 6.04 -1.89 1.18
N GLN A 111 7.08 -2.51 1.71
CA GLN A 111 7.05 -3.26 2.96
C GLN A 111 8.18 -2.80 3.87
N THR A 112 8.09 -3.12 5.16
CA THR A 112 9.07 -2.66 6.13
C THR A 112 10.41 -3.36 5.91
N ASP A 113 11.47 -2.60 5.64
CA ASP A 113 12.83 -3.13 5.66
C ASP A 113 13.41 -3.12 7.09
N TYR A 114 13.51 -4.30 7.69
CA TYR A 114 14.15 -4.52 9.00
C TYR A 114 15.67 -4.67 8.93
N GLY A 115 16.27 -4.51 7.74
CA GLY A 115 17.71 -4.45 7.57
C GLY A 115 18.36 -3.27 8.28
N THR A 116 19.70 -3.26 8.30
CA THR A 116 20.51 -2.21 8.92
C THR A 116 20.29 -0.83 8.30
N GLU A 117 19.97 -0.79 7.01
CA GLU A 117 19.73 0.44 6.26
C GLU A 117 18.31 0.97 6.49
N GLY A 118 17.27 0.13 6.34
CA GLY A 118 15.87 0.53 6.50
C GLY A 118 15.40 0.76 7.93
N LYS A 119 16.07 0.18 8.94
CA LYS A 119 15.80 0.37 10.39
C LYS A 119 14.35 0.11 10.81
N GLY A 120 13.57 -0.57 9.98
CA GLY A 120 12.15 -0.83 10.18
C GLY A 120 11.26 0.40 10.06
N ILE A 121 11.61 1.39 9.23
CA ILE A 121 10.88 2.66 9.09
C ILE A 121 10.37 2.84 7.65
N ILE A 122 9.07 3.08 7.51
CA ILE A 122 8.45 3.55 6.26
C ILE A 122 8.12 5.04 6.41
N THR A 123 8.85 5.93 5.73
CA THR A 123 8.71 7.39 5.87
C THR A 123 7.50 7.95 5.08
N PRO A 124 7.02 9.18 5.38
CA PRO A 124 6.00 9.83 4.55
C PRO A 124 6.41 9.99 3.09
N GLU A 125 7.68 10.31 2.83
CA GLU A 125 8.25 10.44 1.48
C GLU A 125 8.13 9.14 0.68
N MET A 126 8.42 7.99 1.30
CA MET A 126 8.24 6.69 0.66
C MET A 126 6.78 6.39 0.33
N ILE A 127 5.85 6.74 1.23
CA ILE A 127 4.42 6.55 1.00
C ILE A 127 3.95 7.44 -0.16
N GLU A 128 4.33 8.71 -0.16
CA GLU A 128 3.97 9.65 -1.23
C GLU A 128 4.55 9.22 -2.59
N HIS A 129 5.78 8.69 -2.62
CA HIS A 129 6.38 8.12 -3.82
C HIS A 129 5.55 6.98 -4.41
N VAL A 130 5.11 6.04 -3.57
CA VAL A 130 4.22 4.94 -3.99
C VAL A 130 2.87 5.45 -4.50
N LEU A 131 2.28 6.45 -3.84
CA LEU A 131 1.00 7.06 -4.29
C LEU A 131 1.16 7.74 -5.66
N LYS A 132 2.28 8.44 -5.88
CA LYS A 132 2.60 9.07 -7.17
C LYS A 132 2.80 8.02 -8.26
N GLU A 133 3.57 6.97 -8.02
CA GLU A 133 3.78 5.87 -8.99
C GLU A 133 2.43 5.25 -9.38
N ALA A 134 1.57 4.96 -8.40
CA ALA A 134 0.25 4.39 -8.64
C ALA A 134 -0.69 5.32 -9.44
N ALA A 135 -0.60 6.64 -9.24
CA ALA A 135 -1.41 7.61 -9.99
C ALA A 135 -0.97 7.81 -11.44
N THR A 136 0.25 7.36 -11.80
CA THR A 136 0.79 7.47 -13.16
C THR A 136 0.61 6.21 -14.00
N CYS A 137 0.35 5.06 -13.37
CA CYS A 137 0.07 3.80 -14.04
C CYS A 137 -1.36 3.79 -14.54
#